data_AF-A0A1E8QA47-F1
#
_entry.id   AF-A0A1E8QA47-F1
#
_cell.length_a   1.000
_cell.length_b   1.000
_cell.length_c   1.000
_cell.angle_alpha   90.00
_cell.angle_beta   90.00
_cell.angle_gamma   90.00
#
_symmetry.space_group_name_H-M   'P 1'
#
loop_
_entity.id
_entity.type
_entity.pdbx_description
1 polymer ?
#
loop_
_entity_poly.entity_id
_entity_poly.type
_entity_poly.pdbx_seq_one_letter_code
_entity_poly.pdbx_strand_id
1 'polypeptide(L)'
;MHRTFDVLLSAVTISIVAAFGLSGCGADRSADAPERPRTSASAPAPDAVPLPAPEALSTVLLRLADVAVPPPEKVGLLQYGTPDDEPVLRGFGDALAANGYAPLSVEATNLAWAPQPGSVSATVTFSSPDPAVAPFTYPMEFAPSRNGWQLSRRTAEQILPLVSAGQTPPIPPR
;
A
#
# COMPACT_ATOMS: atom_id res chain seq x y z
N MET A 1 -43.09 -4.22 19.54
CA MET A 1 -43.05 -5.69 19.45
C MET A 1 -42.39 -6.08 18.14
N HIS A 2 -41.08 -6.32 18.12
CA HIS A 2 -40.39 -6.95 16.99
C HIS A 2 -39.36 -7.92 17.56
N ARG A 3 -39.38 -9.13 17.00
CA ARG A 3 -38.91 -10.39 17.58
C ARG A 3 -37.39 -10.45 17.68
N THR A 4 -36.97 -10.95 18.83
CA THR A 4 -35.66 -11.55 19.10
C THR A 4 -35.40 -12.72 18.16
N PHE A 5 -34.19 -12.78 17.59
CA PHE A 5 -33.66 -13.98 16.95
C PHE A 5 -32.37 -14.36 17.67
N ASP A 6 -32.52 -15.24 18.65
CA ASP A 6 -31.46 -16.11 19.15
C ASP A 6 -31.21 -17.21 18.12
N VAL A 7 -29.95 -17.37 17.70
CA VAL A 7 -29.48 -18.59 17.02
C VAL A 7 -28.22 -19.05 17.72
N LEU A 8 -28.39 -20.05 18.58
CA LEU A 8 -27.34 -20.94 19.06
C LEU A 8 -27.17 -22.07 18.06
N LEU A 9 -25.94 -22.32 17.59
CA LEU A 9 -25.54 -23.67 17.20
C LEU A 9 -24.04 -23.87 17.42
N SER A 10 -23.73 -24.89 18.21
CA SER A 10 -22.41 -25.27 18.70
C SER A 10 -21.65 -26.20 17.75
N ALA A 11 -20.33 -26.19 17.98
CA ALA A 11 -19.33 -27.25 17.82
C ALA A 11 -18.72 -27.47 16.42
N VAL A 12 -17.38 -27.46 16.36
CA VAL A 12 -16.54 -28.67 16.22
C VAL A 12 -15.06 -28.29 15.96
N THR A 13 -14.21 -28.73 16.91
CA THR A 13 -12.78 -29.12 16.89
C THR A 13 -11.82 -28.62 15.80
N ILE A 14 -10.72 -27.96 16.21
CA ILE A 14 -9.43 -27.94 15.49
C ILE A 14 -8.31 -27.93 16.54
N SER A 15 -7.81 -29.11 16.91
CA SER A 15 -6.54 -29.72 16.46
C SER A 15 -5.29 -29.17 17.16
N ILE A 16 -4.67 -30.09 17.89
CA ILE A 16 -3.44 -30.02 18.68
C ILE A 16 -2.24 -29.61 17.81
N VAL A 17 -1.55 -28.53 18.16
CA VAL A 17 -0.21 -28.22 17.65
C VAL A 17 0.80 -28.84 18.59
N ALA A 18 1.53 -29.84 18.07
CA ALA A 18 2.61 -30.53 18.76
C ALA A 18 3.82 -29.61 18.98
N ALA A 19 4.42 -29.77 20.16
CA ALA A 19 5.58 -29.02 20.64
C ALA A 19 6.85 -29.32 19.82
N PHE A 20 7.69 -28.29 19.73
CA PHE A 20 9.09 -28.35 19.31
C PHE A 20 9.87 -29.41 20.10
N GLY A 21 10.47 -30.36 19.39
CA GLY A 21 11.48 -31.27 19.92
C GLY A 21 12.79 -31.08 19.17
N LEU A 22 13.71 -30.31 19.75
CA LEU A 22 15.12 -30.29 19.38
C LEU A 22 15.77 -31.62 19.83
N SER A 23 16.38 -32.34 18.90
CA SER A 23 17.42 -33.35 19.11
C SER A 23 18.11 -33.48 17.75
N GLY A 24 19.38 -33.13 17.52
CA GLY A 24 20.51 -33.18 18.43
C GLY A 24 21.02 -34.61 18.52
N CYS A 25 21.69 -35.11 17.48
CA CYS A 25 22.69 -36.19 17.57
C CYS A 25 23.47 -36.29 16.26
N GLY A 26 24.78 -36.14 16.36
CA GLY A 26 25.72 -36.27 15.26
C GLY A 26 26.44 -37.62 15.21
N ALA A 27 27.44 -37.60 14.32
CA ALA A 27 28.53 -38.55 14.07
C ALA A 27 28.25 -39.74 13.12
N ASP A 28 28.93 -39.66 11.97
CA ASP A 28 29.73 -40.67 11.26
C ASP A 28 29.11 -42.06 10.96
N ARG A 29 29.22 -42.64 9.76
CA ARG A 29 30.41 -42.75 8.89
C ARG A 29 30.03 -43.39 7.53
N SER A 30 30.95 -43.21 6.56
CA SER A 30 31.25 -44.09 5.40
C SER A 30 30.48 -43.86 4.10
N ALA A 31 31.12 -43.21 3.13
CA ALA A 31 31.85 -43.92 2.07
C ALA A 31 32.59 -42.91 1.17
N ASP A 32 33.86 -43.18 0.95
CA ASP A 32 34.76 -42.49 0.03
C ASP A 32 34.26 -42.64 -1.42
N ALA A 33 34.11 -41.52 -2.12
CA ALA A 33 34.13 -41.43 -3.57
C ALA A 33 34.52 -39.99 -3.95
N PRO A 34 35.55 -39.76 -4.80
CA PRO A 34 35.87 -38.43 -5.29
C PRO A 34 34.90 -38.07 -6.41
N GLU A 35 33.68 -37.69 -6.06
CA GLU A 35 32.72 -37.15 -7.02
C GLU A 35 32.95 -35.64 -7.14
N ARG A 36 33.33 -35.21 -8.35
CA ARG A 36 33.44 -33.83 -8.86
C ARG A 36 32.53 -32.82 -8.14
N PRO A 37 32.94 -31.54 -8.00
CA PRO A 37 32.05 -30.50 -7.51
C PRO A 37 30.79 -30.52 -8.37
N ARG A 38 29.68 -31.01 -7.80
CA ARG A 38 28.37 -30.82 -8.38
C ARG A 38 28.06 -29.35 -8.21
N THR A 39 28.39 -28.57 -9.23
CA THR A 39 27.78 -27.28 -9.46
C THR A 39 26.30 -27.58 -9.62
N SER A 40 25.54 -27.47 -8.53
CA SER A 40 24.09 -27.47 -8.59
C SER A 40 23.69 -26.23 -9.37
N ALA A 41 23.59 -26.38 -10.70
CA ALA A 41 22.95 -25.39 -11.54
C ALA A 41 21.48 -25.35 -11.10
N SER A 42 21.15 -24.39 -10.24
CA SER A 42 19.77 -24.06 -9.95
C SER A 42 19.15 -23.67 -11.29
N ALA A 43 18.13 -24.42 -11.73
CA ALA A 43 17.32 -24.02 -12.87
C ALA A 43 16.79 -22.59 -12.62
N PRO A 44 16.74 -21.73 -13.64
CA PRO A 44 16.13 -20.41 -13.49
C PRO A 44 14.68 -20.59 -13.05
N ALA A 45 14.30 -19.90 -11.98
CA ALA A 45 12.90 -19.81 -11.57
C ALA A 45 12.09 -19.17 -12.72
N PRO A 46 10.82 -19.57 -12.94
CA PRO A 46 9.98 -18.95 -13.97
C PRO A 46 9.93 -17.43 -13.79
N ASP A 47 9.86 -16.71 -14.92
CA ASP A 47 9.83 -15.25 -14.97
C ASP A 47 8.61 -14.70 -14.21
N ALA A 48 8.77 -14.47 -12.91
CA ALA A 48 7.81 -13.72 -12.13
C ALA A 48 7.84 -12.27 -12.63
N VAL A 49 6.68 -11.70 -12.93
CA VAL A 49 6.58 -10.27 -13.26
C VAL A 49 7.18 -9.48 -12.08
N PRO A 50 8.22 -8.66 -12.32
CA PRO A 50 8.85 -7.91 -11.25
C PRO A 50 7.88 -6.87 -10.69
N LEU A 51 7.98 -6.60 -9.38
CA LEU A 51 7.30 -5.45 -8.78
C LEU A 51 7.79 -4.14 -9.40
N PRO A 52 6.97 -3.09 -9.43
CA PRO A 52 7.42 -1.78 -9.89
C PRO A 52 8.50 -1.21 -8.97
N ALA A 53 9.29 -0.29 -9.52
CA ALA A 53 10.16 0.54 -8.69
C ALA A 53 9.30 1.37 -7.70
N PRO A 54 9.69 1.49 -6.43
CA PRO A 54 8.96 2.30 -5.45
C PRO A 54 8.73 3.75 -5.90
N GLU A 55 9.68 4.32 -6.64
CA GLU A 55 9.65 5.67 -7.17
C GLU A 55 8.50 5.88 -8.16
N ALA A 56 8.09 4.82 -8.85
CA ALA A 56 6.94 4.87 -9.75
C ALA A 56 5.63 5.13 -8.98
N LEU A 57 5.53 4.62 -7.74
CA LEU A 57 4.37 4.81 -6.87
C LEU A 57 4.43 6.17 -6.16
N SER A 58 5.60 6.56 -5.64
CA SER A 58 5.76 7.87 -5.00
C SER A 58 5.54 9.02 -5.98
N THR A 59 5.93 8.87 -7.26
CA THR A 59 5.67 9.86 -8.31
C THR A 59 4.17 10.11 -8.53
N VAL A 60 3.31 9.10 -8.41
CA VAL A 60 1.84 9.28 -8.51
C VAL A 60 1.36 10.22 -7.42
N LEU A 61 1.82 9.99 -6.19
CA LEU A 61 1.42 10.77 -5.02
C LEU A 61 2.00 12.19 -5.04
N LEU A 62 3.24 12.33 -5.48
CA LEU A 62 3.88 13.64 -5.66
C LEU A 62 3.12 14.47 -6.72
N ARG A 63 2.71 13.87 -7.84
CA ARG A 63 1.88 14.58 -8.84
C ARG A 63 0.46 14.89 -8.36
N LEU A 64 -0.14 14.03 -7.52
CA LEU A 64 -1.41 14.35 -6.86
C LEU A 64 -1.27 15.53 -5.89
N ALA A 65 -0.17 15.60 -5.15
CA ALA A 65 0.14 16.67 -4.20
C ALA A 65 0.63 17.97 -4.86
N ASP A 66 1.13 17.91 -6.09
CA ASP A 66 1.61 19.10 -6.80
C ASP A 66 0.44 20.02 -7.18
N VAL A 67 0.45 21.24 -6.64
CA VAL A 67 -0.57 22.27 -6.91
C VAL A 67 -0.48 22.84 -8.33
N ALA A 68 0.65 22.66 -9.02
CA ALA A 68 0.83 23.08 -10.40
C ALA A 68 0.21 22.10 -11.41
N VAL A 69 -0.06 20.86 -11.01
CA VAL A 69 -0.70 19.86 -11.89
C VAL A 69 -2.19 20.21 -12.07
N PRO A 70 -2.67 20.37 -13.32
CA PRO A 70 -4.08 20.68 -13.58
C PRO A 70 -5.04 19.61 -13.02
N PRO A 71 -6.21 19.97 -12.48
CA PRO A 71 -7.16 19.00 -11.93
C PRO A 71 -7.54 17.85 -12.88
N PRO A 72 -7.77 18.07 -14.20
CA PRO A 72 -8.05 16.97 -15.12
C PRO A 72 -6.91 15.96 -15.24
N GLU A 73 -5.65 16.42 -15.12
CA GLU A 73 -4.49 15.52 -15.11
C GLU A 73 -4.42 14.71 -13.81
N LYS A 74 -4.81 15.31 -12.68
CA LYS A 74 -4.92 14.59 -11.40
C LYS A 74 -5.98 13.50 -11.41
N VAL A 75 -7.10 13.71 -12.12
CA VAL A 75 -8.12 12.67 -12.31
C VAL A 75 -7.52 11.43 -12.98
N GLY A 76 -6.60 11.61 -13.94
CA GLY A 76 -5.88 10.51 -14.58
C GLY A 76 -4.90 9.75 -13.68
N LEU A 77 -4.61 10.24 -12.48
CA LEU A 77 -3.80 9.58 -11.45
C LEU A 77 -4.65 8.73 -10.50
N LEU A 78 -5.98 8.81 -10.60
CA LEU A 78 -6.92 8.05 -9.81
C LEU A 78 -7.54 6.93 -10.65
N GLN A 79 -7.53 5.72 -10.13
CA GLN A 79 -8.19 4.59 -10.76
C GLN A 79 -9.69 4.87 -10.86
N TYR A 80 -10.24 4.73 -12.06
CA TYR A 80 -11.62 5.08 -12.38
C TYR A 80 -11.96 6.56 -12.06
N GLY A 81 -10.96 7.45 -12.11
CA GLY A 81 -11.15 8.89 -11.96
C GLY A 81 -12.20 9.45 -12.92
N THR A 82 -13.08 10.30 -12.41
CA THR A 82 -14.07 11.05 -13.21
C THR A 82 -13.90 12.55 -12.98
N PRO A 83 -14.48 13.41 -13.84
CA PRO A 83 -14.47 14.85 -13.63
C PRO A 83 -15.06 15.29 -12.28
N ASP A 84 -15.95 14.48 -11.68
CA ASP A 84 -16.54 14.77 -10.37
C ASP A 84 -15.52 14.72 -9.22
N ASP A 85 -14.37 14.06 -9.43
CA ASP A 85 -13.29 13.99 -8.44
C ASP A 85 -12.41 15.25 -8.42
N GLU A 86 -12.46 16.08 -9.46
CA GLU A 86 -11.60 17.27 -9.59
C GLU A 86 -11.61 18.21 -8.39
N PRO A 87 -12.77 18.56 -7.78
CA PRO A 87 -12.80 19.48 -6.64
C PRO A 87 -12.00 18.97 -5.45
N VAL A 88 -12.10 17.66 -5.18
CA VAL A 88 -11.38 16.98 -4.10
C VAL A 88 -9.89 16.84 -4.43
N LEU A 89 -9.56 16.41 -5.65
CA LEU A 89 -8.18 16.18 -6.07
C LEU A 89 -7.38 17.49 -6.18
N ARG A 90 -8.06 18.61 -6.48
CA ARG A 90 -7.47 19.95 -6.46
C ARG A 90 -6.93 20.29 -5.06
N GLY A 91 -7.73 20.04 -4.02
CA GLY A 91 -7.40 20.41 -2.64
C GLY A 91 -6.40 19.48 -1.94
N PHE A 92 -6.00 18.36 -2.52
CA PHE A 92 -5.09 17.40 -1.87
C PHE A 92 -3.73 18.01 -1.54
N GLY A 93 -3.11 18.70 -2.50
CA GLY A 93 -1.83 19.40 -2.31
C GLY A 93 -1.93 20.54 -1.30
N ASP A 94 -2.98 21.36 -1.42
CA ASP A 94 -3.23 22.47 -0.51
C ASP A 94 -3.45 21.99 0.93
N ALA A 95 -4.17 20.87 1.12
CA ALA A 95 -4.37 20.28 2.42
C ALA A 95 -3.05 19.79 3.04
N LEU A 96 -2.19 19.14 2.25
CA LEU A 96 -0.86 18.72 2.73
C LEU A 96 0.01 19.93 3.10
N ALA A 97 0.03 20.97 2.26
CA ALA A 97 0.77 22.20 2.53
C ALA A 97 0.24 22.92 3.77
N ALA A 98 -1.08 23.01 3.95
CA ALA A 98 -1.71 23.61 5.12
C ALA A 98 -1.39 22.86 6.43
N ASN A 99 -1.07 21.57 6.35
CA ASN A 99 -0.64 20.73 7.48
C ASN A 99 0.89 20.69 7.65
N GLY A 100 1.66 21.53 6.92
CA GLY A 100 3.11 21.65 7.09
C GLY A 100 3.93 20.62 6.30
N TYR A 101 3.32 19.85 5.40
CA TYR A 101 4.02 18.88 4.56
C TYR A 101 4.64 19.48 3.29
N ALA A 102 4.81 20.80 3.21
CA ALA A 102 5.49 21.45 2.10
C ALA A 102 6.91 21.90 2.50
N PRO A 103 7.98 21.50 1.79
CA PRO A 103 8.00 20.58 0.66
C PRO A 103 7.75 19.13 1.09
N LEU A 104 7.00 18.39 0.25
CA LEU A 104 6.58 17.02 0.55
C LEU A 104 7.65 16.02 0.15
N SER A 105 7.94 15.07 1.04
CA SER A 105 8.70 13.86 0.72
C SER A 105 7.81 12.63 0.86
N VAL A 106 7.84 11.74 -0.15
CA VAL A 106 7.03 10.52 -0.20
C VAL A 106 7.95 9.32 -0.44
N GLU A 107 7.85 8.32 0.41
CA GLU A 107 8.58 7.07 0.31
C GLU A 107 7.59 5.89 0.25
N ALA A 108 7.79 4.98 -0.71
CA ALA A 108 7.03 3.73 -0.79
C ALA A 108 7.94 2.55 -0.41
N THR A 109 7.47 1.71 0.50
CA THR A 109 8.20 0.54 1.00
C THR A 109 7.27 -0.66 1.11
N ASN A 110 7.81 -1.84 1.41
CA ASN A 110 7.03 -3.07 1.58
C ASN A 110 6.08 -3.36 0.39
N LEU A 111 6.58 -3.17 -0.83
CA LEU A 111 5.80 -3.41 -2.04
C LEU A 111 5.45 -4.91 -2.15
N ALA A 112 4.19 -5.20 -2.45
CA ALA A 112 3.70 -6.54 -2.72
C ALA A 112 2.60 -6.52 -3.78
N TRP A 113 2.43 -7.63 -4.50
CA TRP A 113 1.27 -7.80 -5.36
C TRP A 113 0.00 -7.82 -4.51
N ALA A 114 -0.99 -7.01 -4.89
CA ALA A 114 -2.27 -6.97 -4.20
C ALA A 114 -3.19 -8.11 -4.69
N PRO A 115 -4.28 -8.43 -3.96
CA PRO A 115 -5.25 -9.43 -4.40
C PRO A 115 -5.94 -9.07 -5.72
N GLN A 116 -6.04 -7.78 -6.04
CA GLN A 116 -6.55 -7.31 -7.33
C GLN A 116 -5.48 -7.55 -8.42
N PRO A 117 -5.83 -8.20 -9.54
CA PRO A 117 -4.85 -8.55 -10.58
C PRO A 117 -4.06 -7.34 -11.10
N GLY A 118 -2.73 -7.43 -11.00
CA GLY A 118 -1.80 -6.39 -11.47
C GLY A 118 -1.68 -5.17 -10.54
N SER A 119 -2.52 -5.04 -9.51
CA SER A 119 -2.38 -4.00 -8.49
C SER A 119 -1.20 -4.31 -7.55
N VAL A 120 -0.62 -3.26 -6.97
CA VAL A 120 0.47 -3.34 -5.99
C VAL A 120 0.06 -2.62 -4.73
N SER A 121 0.24 -3.26 -3.58
CA SER A 121 0.15 -2.62 -2.28
C SER A 121 1.53 -2.14 -1.85
N ALA A 122 1.59 -1.01 -1.17
CA ALA A 122 2.81 -0.45 -0.59
C ALA A 122 2.50 0.24 0.74
N THR A 123 3.45 0.22 1.66
CA THR A 123 3.47 1.11 2.82
C THR A 123 4.04 2.44 2.38
N VAL A 124 3.24 3.50 2.43
CA VAL A 124 3.66 4.83 1.98
C VAL A 124 3.85 5.74 3.18
N THR A 125 5.01 6.39 3.28
CA THR A 125 5.31 7.40 4.29
C THR A 125 5.39 8.77 3.65
N PHE A 126 4.71 9.74 4.25
CA PHE A 126 4.74 11.15 3.89
C PHE A 126 5.44 11.91 5.00
N SER A 127 6.37 12.77 4.63
CA SER A 127 7.21 13.50 5.57
C SER A 127 7.47 14.93 5.09
N SER A 128 7.84 15.78 6.05
CA SER A 128 8.27 17.15 5.85
C SER A 128 9.72 17.29 6.34
N PRO A 129 10.52 18.22 5.78
CA PRO A 129 11.79 18.60 6.39
C PRO A 129 11.63 19.30 7.75
N ASP A 130 10.42 19.79 8.08
CA ASP A 130 10.15 20.38 9.39
C ASP A 130 10.04 19.27 10.46
N PRO A 131 10.95 19.22 11.45
CA PRO A 131 10.92 18.21 12.51
C PRO A 131 9.73 18.36 13.46
N ALA A 132 9.01 19.50 13.43
CA ALA A 132 7.78 19.69 14.20
C ALA A 132 6.58 18.93 13.57
N VAL A 133 6.68 18.55 12.30
CA VAL A 133 5.64 17.80 11.58
C VAL A 133 5.99 16.31 11.61
N ALA A 134 5.23 15.53 12.38
CA ALA A 134 5.44 14.09 12.45
C ALA A 134 5.13 13.43 11.09
N PRO A 135 5.94 12.48 10.60
CA PRO A 135 5.63 11.75 9.38
C PRO A 135 4.38 10.87 9.58
N PHE A 136 3.60 10.68 8.52
CA PHE A 136 2.46 9.76 8.52
C PHE A 136 2.68 8.61 7.54
N THR A 137 2.31 7.42 7.96
CA THR A 137 2.45 6.20 7.17
C THR A 137 1.08 5.55 6.96
N TYR A 138 0.78 5.17 5.72
CA TYR A 138 -0.49 4.55 5.36
C TYR A 138 -0.31 3.48 4.29
N PRO A 139 -0.96 2.30 4.42
CA PRO A 139 -0.97 1.30 3.36
C PRO A 139 -1.82 1.79 2.18
N MET A 140 -1.23 1.82 0.99
CA MET A 140 -1.88 2.26 -0.24
C MET A 140 -1.83 1.17 -1.30
N GLU A 141 -2.90 1.08 -2.10
CA GLU A 141 -2.92 0.21 -3.28
C GLU A 141 -2.89 1.07 -4.54
N PHE A 142 -2.10 0.61 -5.51
CA PHE A 142 -1.91 1.23 -6.80
C PHE A 142 -2.30 0.27 -7.91
N ALA A 143 -2.95 0.81 -8.93
CA ALA A 143 -3.38 0.06 -10.08
C ALA A 143 -2.52 0.40 -11.30
N PRO A 144 -2.27 -0.57 -12.19
CA PRO A 144 -1.61 -0.30 -13.45
C PRO A 144 -2.52 0.51 -14.36
N SER A 145 -1.93 1.42 -15.13
CA SER A 145 -2.58 2.23 -16.15
C SER A 145 -1.81 2.15 -17.46
N ARG A 146 -2.36 2.70 -18.55
CA ARG A 146 -1.65 2.70 -19.85
C ARG A 146 -0.28 3.39 -19.79
N ASN A 147 -0.12 4.39 -18.91
CA ASN A 147 1.03 5.28 -18.87
C ASN A 147 1.79 5.24 -17.53
N GLY A 148 1.67 4.15 -16.77
CA GLY A 148 2.31 3.99 -15.46
C GLY A 148 1.32 3.54 -14.40
N TRP A 149 1.33 4.19 -13.23
CA TRP A 149 0.54 3.79 -12.07
C TRP A 149 -0.52 4.84 -11.71
N GLN A 150 -1.58 4.38 -11.05
CA GLN A 150 -2.65 5.20 -10.50
C GLN A 150 -2.90 4.79 -9.04
N LEU A 151 -3.33 5.73 -8.20
CA LEU A 151 -3.85 5.42 -6.89
C LEU A 151 -5.17 4.65 -7.06
N SER A 152 -5.35 3.54 -6.34
CA SER A 152 -6.60 2.79 -6.41
C SER A 152 -7.78 3.63 -5.89
N ARG A 153 -8.96 3.41 -6.47
CA ARG A 153 -10.21 4.06 -6.02
C ARG A 153 -10.48 3.76 -4.55
N ARG A 154 -10.26 2.50 -4.17
CA ARG A 154 -10.41 2.02 -2.79
C ARG A 154 -9.57 2.82 -1.81
N THR A 155 -8.29 3.02 -2.11
CA THR A 155 -7.40 3.81 -1.24
C THR A 155 -7.81 5.28 -1.21
N ALA A 156 -8.18 5.86 -2.35
CA ALA A 156 -8.63 7.24 -2.39
C ALA A 156 -9.88 7.48 -1.53
N GLU A 157 -10.88 6.59 -1.58
CA GLU A 157 -12.09 6.67 -0.75
C GLU A 157 -11.81 6.56 0.75
N GLN A 158 -10.72 5.87 1.15
CA GLN A 158 -10.32 5.78 2.56
C GLN A 158 -9.61 7.05 3.04
N ILE A 159 -8.89 7.73 2.17
CA ILE A 159 -8.09 8.91 2.51
C ILE A 159 -8.89 10.20 2.33
N LEU A 160 -9.85 10.25 1.41
CA LEU A 160 -10.70 11.42 1.15
C LEU A 160 -11.35 12.01 2.41
N PRO A 161 -12.00 11.20 3.27
CA PRO A 161 -12.61 11.72 4.49
C PRO A 161 -11.59 12.39 5.43
N LEU A 162 -10.34 11.93 5.42
CA LEU A 162 -9.25 12.47 6.24
C LEU A 162 -8.79 13.85 5.72
N VAL A 163 -8.82 14.05 4.41
CA VAL A 163 -8.46 15.31 3.75
C VAL A 163 -9.62 16.32 3.80
N SER A 164 -10.85 15.86 3.63
CA SER A 164 -12.07 16.70 3.67
C SER A 164 -12.43 17.19 5.07
N ALA A 165 -12.06 16.47 6.14
CA ALA A 165 -12.30 16.91 7.52
C ALA A 165 -11.58 18.21 7.89
N GLY A 166 -10.56 18.63 7.13
CA GLY A 166 -9.89 19.94 7.26
C GLY A 166 -10.64 21.11 6.59
N GLN A 167 -11.73 20.85 5.84
CA GLN A 167 -12.46 21.84 5.06
C GLN A 167 -13.82 22.23 5.69
N THR A 168 -13.90 22.39 7.01
CA THR A 168 -15.12 22.97 7.59
C THR A 168 -15.21 24.43 7.15
N PRO A 169 -16.22 24.86 6.37
CA PRO A 169 -16.35 26.26 6.01
C PRO A 169 -16.54 27.10 7.29
N PRO A 170 -16.00 28.34 7.35
CA PRO A 170 -16.27 29.22 8.47
C PRO A 170 -17.79 29.44 8.57
N ILE A 171 -18.36 29.09 9.72
CA ILE A 171 -19.76 29.40 10.03
C ILE A 171 -19.88 30.93 10.04
N PRO A 172 -20.68 31.55 9.16
CA PRO A 172 -20.88 32.99 9.21
C PRO A 172 -21.60 33.35 10.53
N PRO A 173 -21.19 34.42 11.24
CA PRO A 173 -21.90 34.89 12.41
C PRO A 173 -23.32 35.32 12.02
N ARG A 174 -24.30 34.93 12.83
CA ARG A 174 -25.72 35.28 12.67
C ARG A 174 -25.98 36.73 13.10
#